data_AF-H1XTQ3-F1
#
_entry.id   AF-H1XTQ3-F1
#
_cell.length_a   1.000
_cell.length_b   1.000
_cell.length_c   1.000
_cell.angle_alpha   90.00
_cell.angle_beta   90.00
_cell.angle_gamma   90.00
#
_symmetry.space_group_name_H-M   'P 1'
#
loop_
_entity.id
_entity.type
_entity.pdbx_description
1 polymer ?
#
loop_
_entity_poly.entity_id
_entity_poly.type
_entity_poly.pdbx_seq_one_letter_code
_entity_poly.pdbx_strand_id
1 'polypeptide(L)'
;MFFVFLFILIVFILWAIVLYVRKSHWDTIHRNLLDLEDHFEGKVIRRGFAARPFFHGKVKGYPFTLNISTERLKDKRMNYVDISWDLPAGEALTISELEWLKKQRENNTEGLTVVEAENGKKFAFIHKNKKRLEQIVGYPVVKDFINHFEELCYVFLSKNGLICEFSTDNLARATEFESLNKRLDLLKKLGEAFKQ
;
A
#
# COMPACT_ATOMS: atom_id res chain seq x y z
N MET A 1 34.68 35.55 15.58
CA MET A 1 33.23 35.80 15.39
C MET A 1 32.76 35.51 13.97
N PHE A 2 33.37 36.08 12.92
CA PHE A 2 32.95 35.84 11.53
C PHE A 2 32.82 34.35 11.14
N PHE A 3 33.83 33.53 11.45
CA PHE A 3 33.78 32.09 11.18
C PHE A 3 32.66 31.36 11.93
N VAL A 4 32.30 31.82 13.13
CA VAL A 4 31.18 31.25 13.90
C VAL A 4 29.84 31.59 13.24
N PHE A 5 29.67 32.83 12.79
CA PHE A 5 28.48 33.23 12.03
C PHE A 5 28.37 32.49 10.69
N LEU A 6 29.47 32.33 9.96
CA LEU A 6 29.50 31.57 8.72
C LEU A 6 29.11 30.10 8.94
N PHE A 7 29.61 29.48 10.00
CA PHE A 7 29.25 28.11 10.36
C PHE A 7 27.75 27.98 10.70
N ILE A 8 27.20 28.88 11.54
CA ILE A 8 25.77 28.87 11.88
C ILE A 8 24.91 29.06 10.63
N LEU A 9 25.31 29.96 9.73
CA LEU A 9 24.60 30.18 8.46
C LEU A 9 24.57 28.92 7.60
N ILE A 10 25.71 28.21 7.48
CA ILE A 10 25.78 26.94 6.74
C ILE A 10 24.83 25.90 7.35
N VAL A 11 24.84 25.74 8.68
CA VAL A 11 23.95 24.79 9.37
C VAL A 11 22.48 25.14 9.13
N PHE A 12 22.13 26.43 9.17
CA PHE A 12 20.77 26.90 8.93
C PHE A 12 20.32 26.65 7.49
N ILE A 13 21.20 26.91 6.50
CA ILE A 13 20.93 26.63 5.09
C ILE A 13 20.72 25.14 4.86
N LEU A 14 21.59 24.27 5.42
CA LEU A 14 21.43 22.82 5.31
C LEU A 14 20.10 22.34 5.92
N TRP A 15 19.72 22.89 7.07
CA TRP A 15 18.44 22.57 7.70
C TRP A 15 17.26 23.02 6.84
N ALA A 16 17.32 24.23 6.25
CA ALA A 16 16.30 24.73 5.34
C ALA A 16 16.16 23.86 4.07
N ILE A 17 17.29 23.39 3.49
CA ILE A 17 17.28 22.48 2.34
C ILE A 17 16.61 21.15 2.70
N VAL A 18 16.92 20.57 3.85
CA VAL A 18 16.30 19.30 4.30
C VAL A 18 14.79 19.47 4.48
N LEU A 19 14.34 20.58 5.07
CA LEU A 19 12.91 20.88 5.20
C LEU A 19 12.23 21.07 3.84
N TYR A 20 12.89 21.77 2.91
CA TYR A 20 12.39 21.99 1.55
C TYR A 20 12.20 20.67 0.80
N VAL A 21 13.21 19.78 0.82
CA VAL A 21 13.12 18.47 0.17
C VAL A 21 11.99 17.64 0.77
N ARG A 22 11.87 17.60 2.10
CA ARG A 22 10.79 16.89 2.78
C ARG A 22 9.42 17.45 2.39
N LYS A 23 9.28 18.77 2.33
CA LYS A 23 8.04 19.43 1.91
C LYS A 23 7.70 19.08 0.45
N SER A 24 8.66 19.22 -0.45
CA SER A 24 8.48 18.94 -1.88
C SER A 24 7.96 17.52 -2.11
N HIS A 25 8.51 16.53 -1.39
CA HIS A 25 8.03 15.16 -1.48
C HIS A 25 6.54 15.01 -1.07
N TRP A 26 6.12 15.61 0.06
CA TRP A 26 4.71 15.56 0.48
C TRP A 26 3.80 16.38 -0.42
N ASP A 27 4.29 17.46 -1.03
CA ASP A 27 3.52 18.27 -1.98
C ASP A 27 3.30 17.48 -3.29
N THR A 28 4.27 16.71 -3.78
CA THR A 28 4.09 15.81 -4.93
C THR A 28 3.06 14.72 -4.63
N ILE A 29 3.18 14.03 -3.50
CA ILE A 29 2.21 13.01 -3.09
C ILE A 29 0.80 13.62 -2.95
N HIS A 30 0.71 14.82 -2.38
CA HIS A 30 -0.56 15.51 -2.24
C HIS A 30 -1.20 15.80 -3.61
N ARG A 31 -0.42 16.27 -4.60
CA ARG A 31 -0.90 16.47 -5.97
C ARG A 31 -1.39 15.17 -6.60
N ASN A 32 -0.63 14.08 -6.47
CA ASN A 32 -1.05 12.80 -7.02
C ASN A 32 -2.36 12.29 -6.40
N LEU A 33 -2.57 12.54 -5.10
CA LEU A 33 -3.85 12.24 -4.45
C LEU A 33 -4.97 13.20 -4.87
N LEU A 34 -4.67 14.45 -5.25
CA LEU A 34 -5.66 15.37 -5.82
C LEU A 34 -6.10 14.89 -7.21
N ASP A 35 -5.18 14.32 -8.01
CA ASP A 35 -5.55 13.68 -9.27
C ASP A 35 -6.52 12.50 -9.02
N LEU A 36 -6.38 11.79 -7.89
CA LEU A 36 -7.34 10.75 -7.49
C LEU A 36 -8.72 11.35 -7.15
N GLU A 37 -8.78 12.53 -6.54
CA GLU A 37 -10.00 13.30 -6.27
C GLU A 37 -10.69 13.80 -7.55
N ASP A 38 -9.92 14.16 -8.58
CA ASP A 38 -10.49 14.57 -9.87
C ASP A 38 -11.19 13.41 -10.61
N HIS A 39 -10.80 12.16 -10.31
CA HIS A 39 -11.35 10.96 -10.96
C HIS A 39 -12.38 10.20 -10.09
N PHE A 40 -12.39 10.42 -8.78
CA PHE A 40 -13.26 9.69 -7.84
C PHE A 40 -13.91 10.64 -6.82
N GLU A 41 -15.10 10.28 -6.32
CA GLU A 41 -15.83 11.09 -5.34
C GLU A 41 -15.11 11.10 -3.99
N GLY A 42 -14.25 12.07 -3.70
CA GLY A 42 -13.53 12.10 -2.43
C GLY A 42 -12.96 13.45 -2.06
N LYS A 43 -12.10 13.44 -1.04
CA LYS A 43 -11.33 14.60 -0.60
C LYS A 43 -9.94 14.16 -0.16
N VAL A 44 -8.94 14.94 -0.54
CA VAL A 44 -7.60 14.85 0.03
C VAL A 44 -7.50 15.70 1.28
N ILE A 45 -7.14 15.09 2.40
CA ILE A 45 -7.04 15.76 3.69
C ILE A 45 -5.57 15.89 4.09
N ARG A 46 -5.16 17.10 4.44
CA ARG A 46 -3.82 17.42 4.93
C ARG A 46 -3.91 18.17 6.27
N ARG A 47 -3.44 17.54 7.35
CA ARG A 47 -3.54 18.07 8.72
C ARG A 47 -2.46 19.09 9.11
N GLY A 48 -1.67 19.58 8.16
CA GLY A 48 -0.62 20.55 8.41
C GLY A 48 0.47 20.59 7.34
N PHE A 49 1.41 21.53 7.49
CA PHE A 49 2.40 21.85 6.47
C PHE A 49 3.33 20.69 6.08
N ALA A 50 3.69 19.82 7.03
CA ALA A 50 4.54 18.64 6.79
C ALA A 50 3.85 17.32 7.19
N ALA A 51 2.52 17.36 7.34
CA ALA A 51 1.71 16.18 7.61
C ALA A 51 1.53 15.37 6.31
N ARG A 52 1.47 14.04 6.46
CA ARG A 52 1.17 13.16 5.33
C ARG A 52 -0.27 13.41 4.87
N PRO A 53 -0.50 13.58 3.56
CA PRO A 53 -1.85 13.63 3.04
C PRO A 53 -2.47 12.22 3.09
N PHE A 54 -3.79 12.15 3.19
CA PHE A 54 -4.54 10.92 2.99
C PHE A 54 -5.79 11.23 2.16
N PHE A 55 -6.30 10.23 1.46
CA PHE A 55 -7.52 10.35 0.67
C PHE A 55 -8.66 9.63 1.39
N HIS A 56 -9.83 10.25 1.41
CA HIS A 56 -11.06 9.63 1.89
C HIS A 56 -12.22 9.97 0.94
N GLY A 57 -12.97 8.97 0.50
CA GLY A 57 -14.03 9.16 -0.47
C GLY A 57 -14.71 7.85 -0.86
N LYS A 58 -15.15 7.77 -2.11
CA LYS A 58 -15.70 6.59 -2.75
C LYS A 58 -14.95 6.31 -4.04
N VAL A 59 -14.46 5.09 -4.18
CA VAL A 59 -13.87 4.60 -5.42
C VAL A 59 -14.81 3.55 -5.99
N LYS A 60 -15.28 3.78 -7.22
CA LYS A 60 -16.20 2.88 -7.94
C LYS A 60 -17.47 2.54 -7.12
N GLY A 61 -18.00 3.53 -6.41
CA GLY A 61 -19.23 3.43 -5.61
C GLY A 61 -19.07 2.95 -4.18
N TYR A 62 -17.87 2.51 -3.75
CA TYR A 62 -17.63 1.98 -2.41
C TYR A 62 -16.76 2.92 -1.57
N PRO A 63 -17.06 3.14 -0.28
CA PRO A 63 -16.21 3.92 0.62
C PRO A 63 -14.77 3.43 0.61
N PHE A 64 -13.84 4.37 0.51
CA PHE A 64 -12.43 4.12 0.29
C PHE A 64 -11.58 5.12 1.06
N THR A 65 -10.55 4.62 1.72
CA THR A 65 -9.54 5.41 2.40
C THR A 65 -8.15 4.93 2.01
N LEU A 66 -7.28 5.86 1.62
CA LEU A 66 -5.86 5.62 1.39
C LEU A 66 -5.05 6.44 2.38
N ASN A 67 -4.26 5.76 3.20
CA ASN A 67 -3.32 6.34 4.14
C ASN A 67 -1.88 6.01 3.76
N ILE A 68 -0.94 6.78 4.30
CA ILE A 68 0.49 6.55 4.11
C ILE A 68 1.15 6.44 5.47
N SER A 69 1.77 5.30 5.72
CA SER A 69 2.53 5.04 6.93
C SER A 69 4.02 4.88 6.62
N THR A 70 4.83 4.93 7.67
CA THR A 70 6.28 4.73 7.55
C THR A 70 6.76 4.05 8.81
N GLU A 71 7.47 2.95 8.64
CA GLU A 71 8.06 2.18 9.73
C GLU A 71 9.58 2.28 9.66
N ARG A 72 10.25 2.19 10.81
CA ARG A 72 11.71 2.03 10.88
C ARG A 72 12.00 0.57 11.20
N LEU A 73 12.40 -0.20 10.21
CA LEU A 73 12.82 -1.58 10.37
C LEU A 73 14.35 -1.65 10.41
N LYS A 74 14.92 -1.89 11.60
CA LYS A 74 16.37 -1.84 11.84
C LYS A 74 16.97 -0.50 11.38
N ASP A 75 17.78 -0.52 10.32
CA ASP A 75 18.49 0.64 9.77
C ASP A 75 17.82 1.24 8.52
N LYS A 76 16.70 0.67 8.08
CA LYS A 76 15.97 1.17 6.91
C LYS A 76 14.61 1.75 7.30
N ARG A 77 14.23 2.81 6.59
CA ARG A 77 12.91 3.41 6.68
C ARG A 77 12.05 2.87 5.53
N MET A 78 11.00 2.15 5.87
CA MET A 78 10.07 1.57 4.91
C MET A 78 8.82 2.45 4.84
N ASN A 79 8.35 2.76 3.64
CA ASN A 79 7.07 3.45 3.46
C ASN A 79 6.00 2.46 3.02
N TYR A 80 4.77 2.69 3.45
CA TYR A 80 3.63 1.85 3.12
C TYR A 80 2.47 2.72 2.66
N VAL A 81 1.68 2.16 1.75
CA VAL A 81 0.38 2.68 1.36
C VAL A 81 -0.67 1.72 1.87
N ASP A 82 -1.54 2.24 2.72
CA ASP A 82 -2.59 1.51 3.43
C ASP A 82 -3.93 1.83 2.80
N ILE A 83 -4.57 0.84 2.20
CA ILE A 83 -5.89 0.94 1.59
C ILE A 83 -6.90 0.24 2.48
N SER A 84 -7.97 0.96 2.83
CA SER A 84 -9.18 0.40 3.40
C SER A 84 -10.32 0.68 2.44
N TRP A 85 -10.98 -0.37 1.95
CA TRP A 85 -12.00 -0.24 0.92
C TRP A 85 -13.20 -1.12 1.30
N ASP A 86 -14.37 -0.50 1.46
CA ASP A 86 -15.63 -1.16 1.83
C ASP A 86 -16.23 -1.92 0.64
N LEU A 87 -15.39 -2.66 -0.08
CA LEU A 87 -15.75 -3.58 -1.13
C LEU A 87 -15.88 -4.99 -0.51
N PRO A 88 -17.09 -5.47 -0.20
CA PRO A 88 -17.28 -6.73 0.50
C PRO A 88 -16.90 -7.92 -0.39
N ALA A 89 -16.27 -8.92 0.21
CA ALA A 89 -16.05 -10.24 -0.37
C ALA A 89 -16.96 -11.29 0.30
N GLY A 90 -17.34 -12.34 -0.40
CA GLY A 90 -18.20 -13.41 0.14
C GLY A 90 -17.49 -14.27 1.19
N GLU A 91 -16.15 -14.35 1.13
CA GLU A 91 -15.33 -15.10 2.08
C GLU A 91 -14.08 -14.35 2.55
N ALA A 92 -13.55 -14.80 3.70
CA ALA A 92 -12.40 -14.17 4.34
C ALA A 92 -11.10 -14.84 3.91
N LEU A 93 -10.22 -14.09 3.23
CA LEU A 93 -8.98 -14.59 2.64
C LEU A 93 -7.86 -13.57 2.87
N THR A 94 -6.68 -14.04 3.27
CA THR A 94 -5.46 -13.23 3.29
C THR A 94 -4.48 -13.73 2.25
N ILE A 95 -3.90 -12.81 1.48
CA ILE A 95 -2.78 -13.06 0.56
C ILE A 95 -1.63 -12.14 0.96
N SER A 96 -0.40 -12.65 1.04
CA SER A 96 0.78 -11.86 1.43
C SER A 96 2.02 -12.36 0.70
N GLU A 97 2.97 -11.47 0.34
CA GLU A 97 4.29 -11.94 -0.11
C GLU A 97 4.98 -12.68 1.04
N LEU A 98 5.44 -13.91 0.77
CA LEU A 98 6.03 -14.79 1.76
C LEU A 98 7.28 -14.18 2.40
N GLU A 99 8.08 -13.44 1.61
CA GLU A 99 9.27 -12.76 2.13
C GLU A 99 8.93 -11.66 3.14
N TRP A 100 7.89 -10.86 2.86
CA TRP A 100 7.43 -9.84 3.78
C TRP A 100 6.88 -10.49 5.06
N LEU A 101 6.05 -11.53 4.92
CA LEU A 101 5.47 -12.24 6.06
C LEU A 101 6.53 -12.84 6.99
N LYS A 102 7.60 -13.42 6.43
CA LYS A 102 8.74 -13.95 7.20
C LYS A 102 9.52 -12.88 7.96
N LYS A 103 9.59 -11.66 7.43
CA LYS A 103 10.25 -10.53 8.13
C LYS A 103 9.44 -10.08 9.35
N GLN A 104 8.12 -10.20 9.30
CA GLN A 104 7.21 -9.77 10.36
C GLN A 104 6.92 -10.85 11.41
N ARG A 105 6.96 -12.13 11.03
CA ARG A 105 6.72 -13.26 11.92
C ARG A 105 8.01 -14.06 12.08
N GLU A 106 8.65 -13.94 13.23
CA GLU A 106 9.86 -14.68 13.63
C GLU A 106 9.65 -16.21 13.67
N ASN A 107 9.50 -16.85 12.51
CA ASN A 107 9.56 -18.30 12.27
C ASN A 107 8.28 -19.15 12.39
N ASN A 108 7.09 -18.66 12.03
CA ASN A 108 5.94 -19.56 11.89
C ASN A 108 5.13 -19.33 10.60
N THR A 109 5.78 -19.60 9.46
CA THR A 109 5.14 -19.73 8.14
C THR A 109 5.00 -21.19 7.71
N GLU A 110 5.32 -22.15 8.58
CA GLU A 110 5.20 -23.58 8.29
C GLU A 110 3.73 -23.97 8.13
N GLY A 111 3.42 -24.73 7.07
CA GLY A 111 2.07 -25.21 6.79
C GLY A 111 1.13 -24.21 6.09
N LEU A 112 1.62 -23.02 5.70
CA LEU A 112 0.88 -22.11 4.82
C LEU A 112 0.87 -22.63 3.38
N THR A 113 -0.26 -22.44 2.69
CA THR A 113 -0.33 -22.68 1.24
C THR A 113 0.46 -21.59 0.53
N VAL A 114 1.48 -21.98 -0.24
CA VAL A 114 2.34 -21.06 -0.98
C VAL A 114 2.16 -21.26 -2.48
N VAL A 115 2.02 -20.15 -3.20
CA VAL A 115 1.91 -20.10 -4.66
C VAL A 115 3.04 -19.23 -5.19
N GLU A 116 3.69 -19.67 -6.26
CA GLU A 116 4.74 -18.92 -6.94
C GLU A 116 4.14 -18.19 -8.14
N ALA A 117 4.40 -16.88 -8.22
CA ALA A 117 4.06 -16.04 -9.35
C ALA A 117 5.06 -16.24 -10.50
N GLU A 118 4.72 -15.77 -11.70
CA GLU A 118 5.56 -15.92 -12.90
C GLU A 118 6.91 -15.19 -12.79
N ASN A 119 6.99 -14.17 -11.94
CA ASN A 119 8.22 -13.45 -11.63
C ASN A 119 9.08 -14.12 -10.51
N GLY A 120 8.72 -15.32 -10.07
CA GLY A 120 9.41 -16.08 -9.02
C GLY A 120 9.07 -15.65 -7.58
N LYS A 121 8.25 -14.61 -7.39
CA LYS A 121 7.80 -14.21 -6.05
C LYS A 121 6.85 -15.26 -5.46
N LYS A 122 7.00 -15.53 -4.17
CA LYS A 122 6.17 -16.50 -3.44
C LYS A 122 5.14 -15.78 -2.60
N PHE A 123 3.89 -16.22 -2.68
CA PHE A 123 2.76 -15.67 -1.95
C PHE A 123 2.18 -16.71 -1.01
N ALA A 124 1.98 -16.33 0.25
CA ALA A 124 1.30 -17.15 1.25
C ALA A 124 -0.19 -16.82 1.27
N PHE A 125 -1.00 -17.87 1.32
CA PHE A 125 -2.45 -17.77 1.40
C PHE A 125 -2.95 -18.29 2.75
N ILE A 126 -3.89 -17.56 3.37
CA ILE A 126 -4.48 -17.91 4.65
C ILE A 126 -6.00 -17.90 4.50
N HIS A 127 -6.60 -19.06 4.72
CA HIS A 127 -8.05 -19.26 4.69
C HIS A 127 -8.46 -20.28 5.74
N LYS A 128 -9.64 -20.11 6.34
CA LYS A 128 -10.13 -21.01 7.41
C LYS A 128 -10.39 -22.45 6.94
N ASN A 129 -10.71 -22.63 5.66
CA ASN A 129 -11.04 -23.92 5.05
C ASN A 129 -10.00 -24.25 3.97
N LYS A 130 -9.20 -25.30 4.19
CA LYS A 130 -8.14 -25.76 3.27
C LYS A 130 -8.65 -26.22 1.91
N LYS A 131 -9.77 -26.97 1.86
CA LYS A 131 -10.36 -27.43 0.58
C LYS A 131 -10.81 -26.24 -0.27
N ARG A 132 -11.40 -25.24 0.38
CA ARG A 132 -11.83 -24.01 -0.30
C ARG A 132 -10.62 -23.20 -0.77
N LEU A 133 -9.54 -23.20 0.00
CA LEU A 133 -8.30 -22.52 -0.37
C LEU A 133 -7.67 -23.09 -1.65
N GLU A 134 -7.66 -24.41 -1.81
CA GLU A 134 -7.19 -25.07 -3.03
C GLU A 134 -8.00 -24.62 -4.27
N GLN A 135 -9.32 -24.44 -4.12
CA GLN A 135 -10.17 -23.91 -5.20
C GLN A 135 -9.86 -22.44 -5.50
N ILE A 136 -9.75 -21.61 -4.46
CA ILE A 136 -9.45 -20.17 -4.57
C ILE A 136 -8.14 -19.93 -5.32
N VAL A 137 -7.08 -20.66 -4.96
CA VAL A 137 -5.76 -20.52 -5.56
C VAL A 137 -5.77 -20.80 -7.06
N GLY A 138 -6.66 -21.67 -7.53
CA GLY A 138 -6.82 -21.98 -8.94
C GLY A 138 -7.56 -20.92 -9.76
N TYR A 139 -8.12 -19.88 -9.13
CA TYR A 139 -8.89 -18.87 -9.86
C TYR A 139 -7.99 -17.97 -10.72
N PRO A 140 -8.34 -17.72 -12.00
CA PRO A 140 -7.54 -16.87 -12.88
C PRO A 140 -7.29 -15.47 -12.32
N VAL A 141 -8.24 -14.91 -11.58
CA VAL A 141 -8.11 -13.60 -10.93
C VAL A 141 -7.03 -13.59 -9.85
N VAL A 142 -6.82 -14.70 -9.13
CA VAL A 142 -5.76 -14.81 -8.12
C VAL A 142 -4.41 -14.84 -8.82
N LYS A 143 -4.30 -15.58 -9.93
CA LYS A 143 -3.10 -15.61 -10.75
C LYS A 143 -2.78 -14.22 -11.32
N ASP A 144 -3.77 -13.52 -11.87
CA ASP A 144 -3.65 -12.15 -12.36
C ASP A 144 -3.16 -11.20 -11.26
N PHE A 145 -3.74 -11.32 -10.06
CA PHE A 145 -3.38 -10.51 -8.90
C PHE A 145 -1.92 -10.73 -8.47
N ILE A 146 -1.48 -11.97 -8.22
CA ILE A 146 -0.12 -12.23 -7.72
C ILE A 146 0.98 -11.92 -8.76
N ASN A 147 0.65 -11.98 -10.05
CA ASN A 147 1.61 -11.68 -11.12
C ASN A 147 1.79 -10.17 -11.34
N HIS A 148 0.75 -9.37 -11.10
CA HIS A 148 0.75 -7.94 -11.46
C HIS A 148 0.72 -6.98 -10.26
N PHE A 149 0.46 -7.48 -9.05
CA PHE A 149 0.49 -6.65 -7.85
C PHE A 149 1.91 -6.58 -7.28
N GLU A 150 2.54 -5.42 -7.42
CA GLU A 150 3.94 -5.20 -7.02
C GLU A 150 4.07 -4.81 -5.54
N GLU A 151 5.06 -5.39 -4.84
CA GLU A 151 5.46 -5.01 -3.47
C GLU A 151 4.34 -5.20 -2.43
N LEU A 152 3.53 -6.25 -2.58
CA LEU A 152 2.43 -6.55 -1.67
C LEU A 152 2.98 -6.92 -0.29
N CYS A 153 2.52 -6.20 0.74
CA CYS A 153 2.70 -6.62 2.12
C CYS A 153 1.62 -7.67 2.44
N TYR A 154 0.35 -7.26 2.38
CA TYR A 154 -0.78 -8.17 2.45
C TYR A 154 -2.04 -7.54 1.85
N VAL A 155 -2.97 -8.40 1.45
CA VAL A 155 -4.37 -8.06 1.26
C VAL A 155 -5.21 -8.99 2.11
N PHE A 156 -6.16 -8.44 2.84
CA PHE A 156 -7.17 -9.15 3.61
C PHE A 156 -8.54 -8.83 3.02
N LEU A 157 -9.26 -9.86 2.59
CA LEU A 157 -10.63 -9.78 2.11
C LEU A 157 -11.56 -10.25 3.22
N SER A 158 -12.72 -9.60 3.36
CA SER A 158 -13.75 -9.98 4.33
C SER A 158 -15.14 -9.59 3.83
N LYS A 159 -16.16 -10.05 4.55
CA LYS A 159 -17.57 -9.66 4.31
C LYS A 159 -17.85 -8.17 4.48
N ASN A 160 -16.99 -7.47 5.21
CA ASN A 160 -17.18 -6.05 5.52
C ASN A 160 -16.38 -5.14 4.59
N GLY A 161 -15.45 -5.69 3.79
CA GLY A 161 -14.53 -4.91 2.99
C GLY A 161 -13.19 -5.61 2.82
N LEU A 162 -12.26 -4.91 2.18
CA LEU A 162 -10.88 -5.31 2.03
C LEU A 162 -9.92 -4.29 2.64
N ILE A 163 -8.79 -4.80 3.12
CA ILE A 163 -7.64 -4.01 3.56
C ILE A 163 -6.46 -4.46 2.73
N CYS A 164 -5.68 -3.54 2.19
CA CYS A 164 -4.47 -3.84 1.45
C CYS A 164 -3.35 -2.92 1.90
N GLU A 165 -2.18 -3.49 2.15
CA GLU A 165 -0.96 -2.76 2.44
C GLU A 165 0.10 -3.17 1.41
N PHE A 166 0.83 -2.19 0.89
CA PHE A 166 1.99 -2.44 0.05
C PHE A 166 3.11 -1.46 0.38
N SER A 167 4.33 -1.96 0.37
CA SER A 167 5.52 -1.16 0.64
C SER A 167 5.96 -0.44 -0.63
N THR A 168 6.70 0.65 -0.49
CA THR A 168 7.37 1.29 -1.62
C THR A 168 8.56 2.14 -1.19
N ASP A 169 9.61 2.14 -2.02
CA ASP A 169 10.76 3.03 -1.85
C ASP A 169 10.49 4.43 -2.43
N ASN A 170 9.49 4.58 -3.30
CA ASN A 170 9.13 5.85 -3.94
C ASN A 170 7.62 6.11 -3.83
N LEU A 171 7.22 6.75 -2.73
CA LEU A 171 5.84 7.12 -2.46
C LEU A 171 5.23 8.02 -3.55
N ALA A 172 6.00 8.94 -4.13
CA ALA A 172 5.50 9.80 -5.20
C ALA A 172 5.02 8.93 -6.38
N ARG A 173 5.88 8.06 -6.90
CA ARG A 173 5.52 7.16 -8.02
C ARG A 173 4.40 6.18 -7.65
N ALA A 174 4.43 5.64 -6.44
CA ALA A 174 3.41 4.70 -5.98
C ALA A 174 2.01 5.32 -5.82
N THR A 175 1.94 6.65 -5.63
CA THR A 175 0.69 7.39 -5.47
C THR A 175 0.20 8.06 -6.75
N GLU A 176 0.95 8.00 -7.85
CA GLU A 176 0.50 8.44 -9.17
C GLU A 176 -0.82 7.75 -9.55
N PHE A 177 -1.73 8.50 -10.16
CA PHE A 177 -3.07 8.03 -10.48
C PHE A 177 -3.06 6.71 -11.27
N GLU A 178 -2.24 6.59 -12.31
CA GLU A 178 -2.17 5.37 -13.13
C GLU A 178 -1.72 4.15 -12.32
N SER A 179 -0.73 4.33 -11.45
CA SER A 179 -0.19 3.29 -10.57
C SER A 179 -1.23 2.82 -9.56
N LEU A 180 -1.90 3.78 -8.89
CA LEU A 180 -2.98 3.48 -7.96
C LEU A 180 -4.17 2.83 -8.68
N ASN A 181 -4.61 3.38 -9.81
CA ASN A 181 -5.77 2.87 -10.52
C ASN A 181 -5.56 1.41 -10.99
N LYS A 182 -4.37 1.06 -11.48
CA LYS A 182 -4.01 -0.33 -11.81
C LYS A 182 -4.12 -1.25 -10.59
N ARG A 183 -3.63 -0.83 -9.42
CA ARG A 183 -3.73 -1.60 -8.17
C ARG A 183 -5.19 -1.73 -7.69
N LEU A 184 -5.96 -0.65 -7.79
CA LEU A 184 -7.38 -0.64 -7.44
C LEU A 184 -8.20 -1.52 -8.38
N ASP A 185 -7.85 -1.61 -9.66
CA ASP A 185 -8.45 -2.57 -10.59
C ASP A 185 -8.19 -4.02 -10.18
N LEU A 186 -6.93 -4.36 -9.84
CA LEU A 186 -6.57 -5.70 -9.36
C LEU A 186 -7.32 -6.06 -8.06
N LEU A 187 -7.36 -5.15 -7.08
CA LEU A 187 -8.08 -5.34 -5.83
C LEU A 187 -9.58 -5.49 -6.05
N LYS A 188 -10.17 -4.71 -6.95
CA LYS A 188 -11.59 -4.80 -7.26
C LYS A 188 -11.93 -6.15 -7.88
N LYS A 189 -11.19 -6.57 -8.92
CA LYS A 189 -11.38 -7.88 -9.57
C LYS A 189 -11.30 -9.00 -8.54
N LEU A 190 -10.29 -8.94 -7.66
CA LEU A 190 -10.10 -9.92 -6.60
C LEU A 190 -11.32 -9.94 -5.65
N GLY A 191 -11.74 -8.79 -5.12
CA GLY A 191 -12.90 -8.70 -4.22
C GLY A 191 -14.21 -9.17 -4.85
N GLU A 192 -14.47 -8.81 -6.12
CA GLU A 192 -15.68 -9.19 -6.84
C GLU A 192 -15.75 -10.68 -7.17
N ALA A 193 -14.62 -11.31 -7.49
CA ALA A 193 -14.58 -12.73 -7.79
C ALA A 193 -14.97 -13.62 -6.59
N PHE A 194 -14.78 -13.12 -5.37
CA PHE A 194 -15.14 -13.84 -4.15
C PHE A 194 -16.50 -13.46 -3.59
N LYS A 195 -17.31 -12.61 -4.26
CA LYS A 195 -18.69 -12.31 -3.83
C LYS A 195 -19.69 -13.44 -4.08
N GLN A 196 -19.36 -14.37 -4.98
CA GLN A 196 -20.23 -15.48 -5.42
C GLN A 196 -20.11 -16.68 -4.48
#